data_AF-A0AAV5SY54-F1
#
_entry.id   AF-A0AAV5SY54-F1
#
_cell.length_a   1.000
_cell.length_b   1.000
_cell.length_c   1.000
_cell.angle_alpha   90.00
_cell.angle_beta   90.00
_cell.angle_gamma   90.00
#
_symmetry.space_group_name_H-M   'P 1'
#
loop_
_entity.id
_entity.type
_entity.pdbx_description
1 polymer ?
#
loop_
_entity_poly.entity_id
_entity_poly.type
_entity_poly.pdbx_seq_one_letter_code
_entity_poly.pdbx_strand_id
1 'polypeptide(L)'
;NLWLRGRPEAKANREILPNFFIRCFRIENLYIQDLKPETLGIIRKTLGNVPIKHLIFYDRKCSQNTRKTVVEMTRKHSVDKVTLCVREFELKSLRQFFLDVTETTKLLDIYER
;
A
#
# COMPACT_ATOMS: atom_id res chain seq x y z
N ASN A 1 -23.54 8.59 2.08
CA ASN A 1 -22.86 8.81 0.78
C ASN A 1 -22.44 10.27 0.60
N LEU A 2 -21.61 10.83 1.51
CA LEU A 2 -21.38 12.28 1.57
C LEU A 2 -19.92 12.63 1.89
N TRP A 3 -18.95 12.24 1.03
CA TRP A 3 -17.53 12.64 1.21
C TRP A 3 -16.78 12.99 -0.08
N LEU A 4 -17.47 13.20 -1.20
CA LEU A 4 -16.84 13.67 -2.44
C LEU A 4 -17.71 14.72 -3.16
N ARG A 5 -18.05 15.82 -2.50
CA ARG A 5 -18.09 17.09 -3.24
C ARG A 5 -16.63 17.53 -3.37
N GLY A 6 -15.97 17.01 -4.42
CA GLY A 6 -14.58 17.29 -4.72
C GLY A 6 -14.41 18.80 -4.88
N ARG A 7 -13.76 19.43 -3.89
CA ARG A 7 -13.36 20.82 -4.04
C ARG A 7 -12.41 20.92 -5.24
N PRO A 8 -12.50 21.97 -6.07
CA PRO A 8 -11.63 22.14 -7.23
C PRO A 8 -10.15 22.01 -6.87
N GLU A 9 -9.75 22.49 -5.69
CA GLU A 9 -8.35 22.42 -5.23
C GLU A 9 -7.90 20.97 -4.97
N ALA A 10 -8.78 20.10 -4.46
CA ALA A 10 -8.46 18.69 -4.26
C ALA A 10 -8.28 17.94 -5.58
N LYS A 11 -9.01 18.35 -6.63
CA LYS A 11 -8.87 17.79 -7.98
C LYS A 11 -7.55 18.25 -8.63
N ALA A 12 -7.23 19.54 -8.56
CA ALA A 12 -5.98 20.10 -9.08
C ALA A 12 -4.76 19.47 -8.39
N ASN A 13 -4.78 19.32 -7.07
CA ASN A 13 -3.71 18.64 -6.32
C ASN A 13 -3.53 17.19 -6.77
N ARG A 14 -4.62 16.47 -7.03
CA ARG A 14 -4.57 15.07 -7.50
C ARG A 14 -3.91 14.93 -8.87
N GLU A 15 -4.00 15.95 -9.73
CA GLU A 15 -3.36 15.99 -11.04
C GLU A 15 -1.87 16.36 -10.95
N ILE A 16 -1.47 17.17 -9.96
CA ILE A 16 -0.09 17.63 -9.78
C ILE A 16 0.76 16.63 -8.99
N LEU A 17 0.20 15.93 -8.00
CA LEU A 17 0.93 15.02 -7.12
C LEU A 17 1.76 13.95 -7.86
N PRO A 18 1.28 13.30 -8.95
CA PRO A 18 2.11 12.38 -9.73
C PRO A 18 3.43 13.01 -10.22
N ASN A 19 3.38 14.28 -10.67
CA ASN A 19 4.55 15.01 -11.15
C ASN A 19 5.52 15.38 -10.02
N PHE A 20 5.04 15.43 -8.78
CA PHE A 20 5.89 15.60 -7.61
C PHE A 20 6.62 14.29 -7.28
N PHE A 21 5.88 13.20 -7.20
CA PHE A 21 6.42 11.89 -6.83
C PHE A 21 7.39 11.33 -7.87
N ILE A 22 7.17 11.57 -9.17
CA ILE A 22 8.11 11.08 -10.20
C ILE A 22 9.54 11.62 -10.03
N ARG A 23 9.70 12.75 -9.33
CA ARG A 23 11.00 13.34 -9.00
C ARG A 23 11.61 12.78 -7.71
N CYS A 24 10.84 12.04 -6.93
CA CYS A 24 11.33 11.39 -5.72
C CYS A 24 12.16 10.18 -6.10
N PHE A 25 13.40 10.14 -5.61
CA PHE A 25 14.25 8.96 -5.74
C PHE A 25 13.64 7.74 -5.01
N ARG A 26 13.07 7.98 -3.82
CA ARG A 26 12.45 6.94 -2.97
C ARG A 26 11.52 7.56 -1.94
N ILE A 27 10.49 6.82 -1.53
CA ILE A 27 9.68 7.10 -0.34
C ILE A 27 10.25 6.31 0.83
N GLU A 28 10.67 6.97 1.91
CA GLU A 28 11.22 6.26 3.07
C GLU A 28 10.17 5.41 3.79
N ASN A 29 9.02 6.00 4.15
CA ASN A 29 7.94 5.30 4.83
C ASN A 29 6.60 5.65 4.17
N LEU A 30 5.84 4.62 3.76
CA LEU A 30 4.45 4.77 3.32
C LEU A 30 3.53 4.08 4.32
N TYR A 31 2.67 4.85 4.96
CA TYR A 31 1.67 4.37 5.90
C TYR A 31 0.32 4.27 5.21
N ILE A 32 -0.32 3.11 5.30
CA ILE A 32 -1.65 2.88 4.77
C ILE A 32 -2.54 2.36 5.91
N GLN A 33 -3.64 3.07 6.16
CA GLN A 33 -4.64 2.71 7.16
C GLN A 33 -5.97 2.42 6.47
N ASP A 34 -6.67 1.38 6.93
CA ASP A 34 -8.04 1.02 6.50
C ASP A 34 -8.22 1.06 4.98
N LEU A 35 -7.35 0.32 4.26
CA LEU A 35 -7.28 0.40 2.82
C LEU A 35 -8.58 -0.07 2.17
N LYS A 36 -9.28 0.85 1.53
CA LYS A 36 -10.37 0.53 0.60
C LYS A 36 -9.79 0.18 -0.77
N PRO A 37 -10.38 -0.80 -1.51
CA PRO A 37 -9.93 -1.16 -2.85
C PRO A 37 -9.83 0.03 -3.82
N GLU A 38 -10.77 0.98 -3.70
CA GLU A 38 -10.80 2.20 -4.51
C GLU A 38 -9.57 3.09 -4.27
N THR A 39 -9.10 3.17 -3.02
CA THR A 39 -7.95 3.99 -2.62
C THR A 39 -6.65 3.45 -3.19
N LEU A 40 -6.55 2.13 -3.40
CA LEU A 40 -5.38 1.51 -3.99
C LEU A 40 -5.08 2.04 -5.39
N GLY A 41 -6.12 2.16 -6.22
CA GLY A 41 -5.99 2.68 -7.58
C GLY A 41 -5.48 4.12 -7.59
N ILE A 42 -5.92 4.92 -6.62
CA ILE A 42 -5.47 6.31 -6.44
C ILE A 42 -4.00 6.33 -6.04
N ILE A 43 -3.60 5.58 -5.00
CA ILE A 43 -2.22 5.51 -4.54
C ILE A 43 -1.30 5.05 -5.68
N ARG A 44 -1.68 3.99 -6.41
CA ARG A 44 -0.92 3.47 -7.55
C ARG A 44 -0.76 4.49 -8.67
N LYS A 45 -1.77 5.31 -8.94
CA LYS A 45 -1.69 6.37 -9.96
C LYS A 45 -0.82 7.53 -9.47
N THR A 46 -0.98 7.92 -8.21
CA THR A 46 -0.30 9.06 -7.61
C THR A 46 1.19 8.82 -7.38
N LEU A 47 1.57 7.61 -6.94
CA LEU A 47 2.97 7.28 -6.66
C LEU A 47 3.76 6.83 -7.90
N GLY A 48 3.10 6.63 -9.05
CA GLY A 48 3.78 6.16 -10.26
C GLY A 48 4.55 4.85 -10.01
N ASN A 49 5.84 4.83 -10.33
CA ASN A 49 6.76 3.71 -10.08
C ASN A 49 7.81 4.03 -9.01
N VAL A 50 7.53 5.01 -8.13
CA VAL A 50 8.50 5.44 -7.13
C VAL A 50 8.80 4.29 -6.17
N PRO A 51 10.09 3.96 -5.94
CA PRO A 51 10.49 2.97 -4.97
C PRO A 51 10.06 3.35 -3.55
N ILE A 52 9.68 2.36 -2.74
CA ILE A 52 9.33 2.56 -1.32
C ILE A 52 10.29 1.74 -0.47
N LYS A 53 10.93 2.34 0.52
CA LYS A 53 11.79 1.60 1.44
C LYS A 53 10.98 0.80 2.44
N HIS A 54 9.98 1.41 3.07
CA HIS A 54 9.16 0.74 4.09
C HIS A 54 7.67 0.99 3.86
N LEU A 55 6.93 -0.08 3.58
CA LEU A 55 5.48 -0.07 3.47
C LEU A 55 4.85 -0.61 4.75
N ILE A 56 4.02 0.21 5.39
CA ILE A 56 3.40 -0.10 6.68
C ILE A 56 1.88 -0.10 6.52
N PHE A 57 1.27 -1.26 6.68
CA PHE A 57 -0.17 -1.42 6.63
C PHE A 57 -0.76 -1.57 8.04
N TYR A 58 -1.81 -0.79 8.31
CA TYR A 58 -2.69 -0.97 9.45
C TYR A 58 -4.08 -1.35 8.94
N ASP A 59 -4.55 -2.50 9.39
CA ASP A 59 -5.91 -2.97 9.09
C ASP A 59 -6.45 -3.74 10.29
N ARG A 60 -7.76 -3.78 10.46
CA ARG A 60 -8.35 -4.66 11.47
C ARG A 60 -8.12 -6.12 11.11
N LYS A 61 -8.29 -6.48 9.83
CA LYS A 61 -8.23 -7.87 9.37
C LYS A 61 -7.37 -7.99 8.11
N CYS A 62 -6.38 -8.89 8.15
CA CYS A 62 -5.63 -9.26 6.96
C CYS A 62 -6.44 -10.23 6.09
N SER A 63 -7.34 -9.67 5.29
CA SER A 63 -8.16 -10.43 4.34
C SER A 63 -7.35 -10.91 3.13
N GLN A 64 -7.90 -11.83 2.34
CA GLN A 64 -7.33 -12.16 1.02
C GLN A 64 -7.12 -10.92 0.12
N ASN A 65 -8.02 -9.93 0.18
CA ASN A 65 -7.90 -8.71 -0.64
C ASN A 65 -6.78 -7.79 -0.15
N THR A 66 -6.63 -7.63 1.17
CA THR A 66 -5.53 -6.90 1.79
C THR A 66 -4.20 -7.52 1.35
N ARG A 67 -4.09 -8.85 1.38
CA ARG A 67 -2.89 -9.59 0.95
C ARG A 67 -2.54 -9.41 -0.52
N LYS A 68 -3.52 -9.55 -1.42
CA LYS A 68 -3.33 -9.28 -2.86
C LYS A 68 -2.81 -7.86 -3.08
N THR A 69 -3.38 -6.90 -2.36
CA THR A 69 -2.99 -5.51 -2.46
C THR A 69 -1.57 -5.27 -2.00
N VAL A 70 -1.18 -5.85 -0.85
CA VAL A 70 0.19 -5.77 -0.34
C VAL A 70 1.16 -6.31 -1.38
N VAL A 71 0.91 -7.50 -1.93
CA VAL A 71 1.75 -8.11 -2.98
C VAL A 71 1.88 -7.20 -4.21
N GLU A 72 0.76 -6.65 -4.69
CA GLU A 72 0.75 -5.74 -5.84
C GLU A 72 1.56 -4.47 -5.58
N MET A 73 1.44 -3.88 -4.38
CA MET A 73 2.19 -2.70 -3.98
C MET A 73 3.68 -3.00 -3.86
N THR A 74 4.03 -4.11 -3.21
CA THR A 74 5.42 -4.56 -3.03
C THR A 74 6.12 -4.74 -4.37
N ARG A 75 5.46 -5.42 -5.32
CA ARG A 75 5.96 -5.62 -6.68
C ARG A 75 6.09 -4.31 -7.45
N LYS A 76 5.03 -3.49 -7.48
CA LYS A 76 5.00 -2.27 -8.29
C LYS A 76 6.02 -1.22 -7.83
N HIS A 77 6.20 -1.10 -6.52
CA HIS A 77 7.00 -0.04 -5.92
C HIS A 77 8.34 -0.53 -5.35
N SER A 78 8.81 -1.73 -5.76
CA SER A 78 10.11 -2.30 -5.34
C SER A 78 10.35 -2.14 -3.83
N VAL A 79 9.42 -2.64 -3.02
CA VAL A 79 9.39 -2.37 -1.58
C VAL A 79 10.48 -3.15 -0.83
N ASP A 80 11.39 -2.46 -0.13
CA ASP A 80 12.47 -3.12 0.64
C ASP A 80 11.95 -3.85 1.89
N LYS A 81 11.01 -3.23 2.62
CA LYS A 81 10.43 -3.75 3.86
C LYS A 81 8.91 -3.60 3.89
N VAL A 82 8.21 -4.64 4.32
CA VAL A 82 6.77 -4.61 4.60
C VAL A 82 6.53 -4.83 6.09
N THR A 83 5.65 -4.02 6.69
CA THR A 83 5.12 -4.27 8.04
C THR A 83 3.60 -4.32 7.99
N LEU A 84 3.03 -5.41 8.50
CA LEU A 84 1.59 -5.59 8.67
C LEU A 84 1.24 -5.48 10.16
N CYS A 85 0.43 -4.49 10.51
CA CYS A 85 -0.14 -4.33 11.84
C CYS A 85 -1.63 -4.69 11.75
N VAL A 86 -1.99 -5.92 12.14
CA VAL A 86 -3.36 -6.45 11.99
C VAL A 86 -3.85 -7.10 13.27
N ARG A 87 -5.17 -7.07 13.53
CA ARG A 87 -5.74 -7.77 14.69
C ARG A 87 -6.12 -9.21 14.38
N GLU A 88 -6.67 -9.43 13.20
CA GLU A 88 -7.13 -10.73 12.76
C GLU A 88 -6.40 -11.14 11.47
N PHE A 89 -5.88 -12.37 11.43
CA PHE A 89 -5.22 -12.91 10.25
C PHE A 89 -6.06 -14.03 9.62
N GLU A 90 -6.45 -13.87 8.34
CA GLU A 90 -7.16 -14.93 7.63
C GLU A 90 -6.16 -16.00 7.14
N LEU A 91 -6.26 -17.22 7.69
CA LEU A 91 -5.28 -18.30 7.46
C LEU A 91 -5.31 -18.89 6.05
N LYS A 92 -6.42 -18.77 5.33
CA LYS A 92 -6.57 -19.35 3.99
C LYS A 92 -5.52 -18.78 3.04
N SER A 93 -4.75 -19.61 2.34
CA SER A 93 -3.71 -19.17 1.37
C SER A 93 -2.58 -18.31 1.98
N LEU A 94 -2.37 -18.39 3.30
CA LEU A 94 -1.35 -17.62 3.99
C LEU A 94 0.08 -17.93 3.50
N ARG A 95 0.37 -19.21 3.27
CA ARG A 95 1.66 -19.64 2.73
C ARG A 95 1.99 -18.97 1.40
N GLN A 96 1.03 -18.92 0.47
CA GLN A 96 1.25 -18.29 -0.84
C GLN A 96 1.52 -16.80 -0.69
N PHE A 97 0.78 -16.13 0.19
CA PHE A 97 1.01 -14.71 0.47
C PHE A 97 2.44 -14.44 0.96
N PHE A 98 2.96 -15.24 1.90
CA PHE A 98 4.33 -15.06 2.37
C PHE A 98 5.35 -15.24 1.26
N LEU A 99 5.20 -16.29 0.43
CA LEU A 99 6.08 -16.51 -0.72
C LEU A 99 6.05 -15.33 -1.70
N ASP A 100 4.85 -14.84 -2.05
CA ASP A 100 4.68 -13.75 -3.00
C ASP A 100 5.30 -12.44 -2.50
N VAL A 101 5.22 -12.17 -1.19
CA VAL A 101 5.80 -10.95 -0.59
C VAL A 101 7.31 -11.07 -0.45
N THR A 102 7.83 -12.19 0.06
CA THR A 102 9.27 -12.36 0.28
C THR A 102 10.07 -12.58 -0.99
N GLU A 103 9.42 -12.92 -2.12
CA GLU A 103 10.05 -12.89 -3.45
C GLU A 103 10.56 -11.48 -3.82
N THR A 104 9.90 -10.44 -3.33
CA THR A 104 10.14 -9.06 -3.75
C THR A 104 10.62 -8.13 -2.64
N THR A 105 10.33 -8.46 -1.39
CA THR A 105 10.76 -7.69 -0.22
C THR A 105 11.85 -8.39 0.56
N LYS A 106 12.77 -7.62 1.16
CA LYS A 106 13.87 -8.16 1.96
C LYS A 106 13.42 -8.55 3.35
N LEU A 107 12.37 -7.90 3.87
CA LEU A 107 11.88 -8.10 5.22
C LEU A 107 10.36 -7.95 5.30
N LEU A 108 9.71 -8.91 5.96
CA LEU A 108 8.29 -8.88 6.30
C LEU A 108 8.14 -9.01 7.82
N ASP A 109 7.63 -7.96 8.47
CA ASP A 109 7.25 -7.98 9.87
C ASP A 109 5.73 -8.05 10.02
N ILE A 110 5.23 -8.89 10.92
CA ILE A 110 3.79 -9.01 11.21
C ILE A 110 3.59 -8.82 12.70
N TYR A 111 2.79 -7.81 13.05
CA TYR A 111 2.42 -7.50 14.42
C TYR A 111 0.92 -7.78 14.59
N GLU A 112 0.63 -8.79 15.39
CA GLU A 112 -0.72 -9.08 15.86
C GLU A 112 -1.03 -8.19 17.07
N ARG A 113 -2.15 -7.47 17.03
CA ARG A 113 -2.60 -6.54 18.07
C ARG A 113 -3.95 -6.91 18.66
#